data_AF-A0A662T0Q3-F1
#
_entry.id   AF-A0A662T0Q3-F1
#
_cell.length_a   1.000
_cell.length_b   1.000
_cell.length_c   1.000
_cell.angle_alpha   90.00
_cell.angle_beta   90.00
_cell.angle_gamma   90.00
#
_symmetry.space_group_name_H-M   'P 1'
#
loop_
_entity.id
_entity.type
_entity.pdbx_description
1 polymer ?
#
loop_
_entity_poly.entity_id
_entity_poly.type
_entity_poly.pdbx_seq_one_letter_code
_entity_poly.pdbx_strand_id
1 'polypeptide(L)'
;MDPISYYKRRSVAEEISSYCRRRWVAVHSTLGSRLVFTRYLRVGKTKVPITISSPEDLATLVEKLNARSVYATIHEYHALAREEDTAPLSNIARSAPVWDIDSTPSLYKATLEAARAVVDELERLGVVKSVFLKWSGRGVHVHLNPLAFSRELLRKIHPADIAYSIVEYVKLRVESRIHELSKRYEARGLRVENKIDLQRVFTAPLSLHRLLDFCCICFTPDDIDSFELSWALPKEYRHDRRWKTRYVEGEADHLAKRAYEVVGGMPYPKARRRRKTPKLDEMIKRALRELTGSQLPF
;
A
#
# COMPACT_ATOMS: atom_id res chain seq x y z
N MET A 1 -4.92 21.41 -9.98
CA MET A 1 -3.62 21.80 -9.37
C MET A 1 -2.46 21.40 -10.27
N ASP A 2 -1.44 22.27 -10.45
CA ASP A 2 -0.17 21.89 -11.09
C ASP A 2 0.68 21.02 -10.12
N PRO A 3 1.07 19.79 -10.50
CA PRO A 3 1.77 18.88 -9.59
C PRO A 3 3.13 19.39 -9.11
N ILE A 4 3.93 20.01 -9.99
CA ILE A 4 5.31 20.41 -9.66
C ILE A 4 5.30 21.49 -8.58
N SER A 5 4.53 22.57 -8.78
CA SER A 5 4.38 23.64 -7.79
C SER A 5 3.78 23.16 -6.47
N TYR A 6 2.84 22.21 -6.52
CA TYR A 6 2.25 21.61 -5.33
C TYR A 6 3.27 20.82 -4.51
N TYR A 7 4.06 19.95 -5.16
CA TYR A 7 5.05 19.13 -4.47
C TYR A 7 6.27 19.91 -3.98
N LYS A 8 6.52 21.12 -4.50
CA LYS A 8 7.54 22.04 -3.97
C LYS A 8 7.16 22.70 -2.64
N ARG A 9 5.89 22.62 -2.22
CA ARG A 9 5.48 23.15 -0.92
C ARG A 9 6.15 22.36 0.20
N ARG A 10 6.87 23.06 1.09
CA ARG A 10 7.64 22.46 2.18
C ARG A 10 6.85 21.42 2.99
N SER A 11 5.63 21.77 3.43
CA SER A 11 4.80 20.86 4.23
C SER A 11 4.42 19.58 3.48
N VAL A 12 4.18 19.67 2.16
CA VAL A 12 3.86 18.52 1.31
C VAL A 12 5.10 17.64 1.11
N ALA A 13 6.24 18.25 0.78
CA ALA A 13 7.47 17.52 0.49
C ALA A 13 8.00 16.77 1.72
N GLU A 14 7.97 17.41 2.89
CA GLU A 14 8.32 16.78 4.17
C GLU A 14 7.39 15.60 4.49
N GLU A 15 6.08 15.75 4.25
CA GLU A 15 5.10 14.69 4.56
C GLU A 15 5.29 13.46 3.67
N ILE A 16 5.40 13.67 2.36
CA ILE A 16 5.58 12.58 1.39
C ILE A 16 6.91 11.88 1.61
N SER A 17 8.01 12.63 1.77
CA SER A 17 9.32 12.03 2.00
C SER A 17 9.40 11.27 3.32
N SER A 18 8.73 11.76 4.38
CA SER A 18 8.63 11.04 5.65
C SER A 18 7.87 9.72 5.50
N TYR A 19 6.75 9.71 4.77
CA TYR A 19 6.02 8.48 4.49
C TYR A 19 6.81 7.53 3.59
N CYS A 20 7.42 8.01 2.51
CA CYS A 20 8.12 7.17 1.54
C CYS A 20 9.45 6.61 2.04
N ARG A 21 10.01 7.14 3.14
CA ARG A 21 11.29 6.69 3.69
C ARG A 21 11.29 5.18 3.91
N ARG A 22 12.32 4.51 3.36
CA ARG A 22 12.52 3.04 3.37
C ARG A 22 11.41 2.23 2.73
N ARG A 23 10.49 2.85 1.99
CA ARG A 23 9.45 2.15 1.23
C ARG A 23 9.81 2.16 -0.25
N TRP A 24 9.44 1.09 -0.94
CA TRP A 24 9.51 1.07 -2.40
C TRP A 24 8.39 1.94 -2.97
N VAL A 25 8.77 2.95 -3.74
CA VAL A 25 7.87 3.99 -4.27
C VAL A 25 7.41 3.62 -5.68
N ALA A 26 6.20 4.04 -6.00
CA ALA A 26 5.67 4.08 -7.35
C ALA A 26 5.14 5.47 -7.66
N VAL A 27 5.14 5.86 -8.92
CA VAL A 27 4.51 7.10 -9.37
C VAL A 27 3.57 6.86 -10.54
N HIS A 28 2.51 7.64 -10.59
CA HIS A 28 1.76 7.85 -11.82
C HIS A 28 2.24 9.15 -12.47
N SER A 29 2.70 9.06 -13.70
CA SER A 29 3.04 10.20 -14.55
C SER A 29 2.19 10.23 -15.82
N THR A 30 2.25 11.37 -16.51
CA THR A 30 1.61 11.56 -17.80
C THR A 30 2.68 11.63 -18.88
N LEU A 31 2.65 10.68 -19.83
CA LEU A 31 3.47 10.69 -21.04
C LEU A 31 2.56 10.88 -22.25
N GLY A 32 2.52 12.09 -22.79
CA GLY A 32 1.52 12.47 -23.79
C GLY A 32 0.10 12.39 -23.23
N SER A 33 -0.76 11.55 -23.82
CA SER A 33 -2.12 11.30 -23.32
C SER A 33 -2.23 10.06 -22.40
N ARG A 34 -1.14 9.31 -22.19
CA ARG A 34 -1.15 8.05 -21.44
C ARG A 34 -0.71 8.24 -20.00
N LEU A 35 -1.45 7.63 -19.09
CA LEU A 35 -1.02 7.45 -17.70
C LEU A 35 -0.03 6.30 -17.62
N VAL A 36 1.17 6.58 -17.11
CA VAL A 36 2.24 5.61 -16.94
C VAL A 36 2.46 5.36 -15.45
N PHE A 37 2.52 4.09 -15.06
CA PHE A 37 2.83 3.69 -13.68
C PHE A 37 4.26 3.18 -13.61
N THR A 38 5.12 3.89 -12.88
CA THR A 38 6.57 3.64 -12.84
C THR A 38 7.00 3.29 -11.42
N ARG A 39 7.76 2.19 -11.27
CA ARG A 39 8.34 1.74 -9.98
C ARG A 39 9.85 1.63 -9.97
N TYR A 40 10.46 1.75 -11.13
CA TYR A 40 11.88 1.58 -11.35
C TYR A 40 12.40 2.68 -12.26
N LEU A 41 13.58 3.19 -11.96
CA LEU A 41 14.37 4.00 -12.89
C LEU A 41 15.39 3.10 -13.60
N ARG A 42 15.64 3.38 -14.87
CA ARG A 42 16.73 2.74 -15.61
C ARG A 42 18.01 3.55 -15.43
N VAL A 43 19.07 2.89 -14.96
CA VAL A 43 20.41 3.46 -14.81
C VAL A 43 21.37 2.59 -15.62
N GLY A 44 21.72 3.04 -16.82
CA GLY A 44 22.41 2.20 -17.81
C GLY A 44 21.58 0.95 -18.15
N LYS A 45 22.14 -0.24 -17.92
CA LYS A 45 21.47 -1.53 -18.16
C LYS A 45 20.68 -2.05 -16.97
N THR A 46 20.78 -1.42 -15.80
CA THR A 46 20.14 -1.89 -14.57
C THR A 46 18.84 -1.12 -14.29
N LYS A 47 17.98 -1.74 -13.46
CA LYS A 47 16.82 -1.06 -12.88
C LYS A 47 17.06 -0.83 -11.40
N VAL A 48 16.70 0.36 -10.95
CA VAL A 48 16.81 0.77 -9.55
C VAL A 48 15.39 1.05 -9.04
N PRO A 49 14.95 0.45 -7.91
CA PRO A 49 13.67 0.77 -7.30
C PRO A 49 13.58 2.25 -7.01
N ILE A 50 12.42 2.87 -7.26
CA ILE A 50 12.23 4.27 -6.86
C ILE A 50 12.16 4.33 -5.34
N THR A 51 12.93 5.26 -4.76
CA THR A 51 12.91 5.61 -3.34
C THR A 51 12.81 7.12 -3.20
N ILE A 52 12.18 7.59 -2.13
CA ILE A 52 12.16 9.00 -1.74
C ILE A 52 12.50 9.04 -0.25
N SER A 53 13.62 9.66 0.10
CA SER A 53 14.10 9.76 1.47
C SER A 53 14.16 11.20 2.00
N SER A 54 14.16 12.18 1.09
CA SER A 54 14.14 13.61 1.39
C SER A 54 13.19 14.41 0.47
N PRO A 55 12.87 15.68 0.81
CA PRO A 55 12.17 16.60 -0.08
C PRO A 55 12.84 16.78 -1.45
N GLU A 56 14.17 16.76 -1.51
CA GLU A 56 14.95 16.93 -2.75
C GLU A 56 14.81 15.72 -3.67
N ASP A 57 14.76 14.50 -3.11
CA ASP A 57 14.46 13.28 -3.88
C ASP A 57 13.09 13.39 -4.54
N LEU A 58 12.09 13.87 -3.80
CA LEU A 58 10.73 14.05 -4.31
C LEU A 58 10.71 15.08 -5.45
N ALA A 59 11.31 16.26 -5.23
CA ALA A 59 11.35 17.32 -6.23
C ALA A 59 12.00 16.81 -7.53
N THR A 60 13.17 16.18 -7.41
CA THR A 60 13.90 15.59 -8.55
C THR A 60 13.04 14.56 -9.29
N LEU A 61 12.38 13.66 -8.57
CA LEU A 61 11.56 12.60 -9.16
C LEU A 61 10.33 13.16 -9.89
N VAL A 62 9.64 14.11 -9.26
CA VAL A 62 8.42 14.73 -9.80
C VAL A 62 8.72 15.48 -11.09
N GLU A 63 9.79 16.27 -11.11
CA GLU A 63 10.23 17.01 -12.31
C GLU A 63 10.68 16.04 -13.41
N LYS A 64 11.55 15.08 -13.08
CA LYS A 64 12.10 14.13 -14.05
C LYS A 64 11.02 13.29 -14.74
N LEU A 65 10.01 12.85 -13.99
CA LEU A 65 8.98 11.95 -14.50
C LEU A 65 7.68 12.65 -14.85
N ASN A 66 7.55 13.96 -14.63
CA ASN A 66 6.26 14.67 -14.66
C ASN A 66 5.19 13.92 -13.84
N ALA A 67 5.55 13.57 -12.59
CA ALA A 67 4.73 12.72 -11.74
C ALA A 67 3.54 13.49 -11.17
N ARG A 68 2.33 12.95 -11.36
CA ARG A 68 1.12 13.47 -10.73
C ARG A 68 0.88 12.86 -9.36
N SER A 69 1.00 11.54 -9.23
CA SER A 69 0.73 10.83 -7.97
C SER A 69 1.93 10.02 -7.53
N VAL A 70 2.10 9.93 -6.22
CA VAL A 70 3.16 9.22 -5.52
C VAL A 70 2.49 8.19 -4.62
N TYR A 71 2.97 6.97 -4.71
CA TYR A 71 2.51 5.83 -3.93
C TYR A 71 3.71 5.21 -3.25
N ALA A 72 3.49 4.55 -2.12
CA ALA A 72 4.51 3.72 -1.50
C ALA A 72 3.91 2.40 -1.05
N THR A 73 4.76 1.39 -1.00
CA THR A 73 4.44 0.08 -0.45
C THR A 73 4.01 0.18 1.02
N ILE A 74 3.22 -0.80 1.50
CA ILE A 74 2.94 -0.95 2.93
C ILE A 74 4.17 -1.45 3.71
N HIS A 75 5.17 -1.96 2.99
CA HIS A 75 6.38 -2.56 3.52
C HIS A 75 7.49 -1.52 3.66
N GLU A 76 8.13 -1.48 4.83
CA GLU A 76 9.42 -0.84 5.03
C GLU A 76 10.51 -1.89 4.80
N TYR A 77 11.54 -1.54 4.03
CA TYR A 77 12.63 -2.44 3.67
C TYR A 77 13.91 -2.13 4.45
N HIS A 78 14.82 -3.11 4.55
CA HIS A 78 16.18 -2.88 5.06
C HIS A 78 17.06 -2.18 4.01
N ALA A 79 16.96 -2.59 2.75
CA ALA A 79 17.67 -1.98 1.62
C ALA A 79 16.79 -1.89 0.35
N LEU A 80 17.00 -0.89 -0.50
CA LEU A 80 16.28 -0.68 -1.77
C LEU A 80 17.22 -0.05 -2.84
N ALA A 81 18.41 -0.61 -3.02
CA ALA A 81 19.41 -0.08 -3.96
C ALA A 81 19.33 -0.71 -5.36
N ARG A 82 18.77 -1.92 -5.47
CA ARG A 82 18.69 -2.69 -6.73
C ARG A 82 17.37 -3.44 -6.88
N GLU A 83 17.03 -3.83 -8.11
CA GLU A 83 15.77 -4.52 -8.44
C GLU A 83 15.56 -5.77 -7.56
N GLU A 84 16.63 -6.51 -7.30
CA GLU A 84 16.61 -7.74 -6.49
C GLU A 84 16.25 -7.50 -5.03
N ASP A 85 16.45 -6.30 -4.49
CA ASP A 85 16.14 -6.01 -3.09
C ASP A 85 14.62 -6.07 -2.84
N THR A 86 13.78 -5.93 -3.87
CA THR A 86 12.32 -5.94 -3.71
C THR A 86 11.71 -7.33 -3.52
N ALA A 87 12.47 -8.40 -3.78
CA ALA A 87 11.96 -9.77 -3.83
C ALA A 87 12.09 -10.58 -2.52
N PRO A 88 13.20 -10.51 -1.75
CA PRO A 88 13.37 -11.29 -0.54
C PRO A 88 12.41 -10.85 0.57
N LEU A 89 11.66 -11.80 1.12
CA LEU A 89 10.83 -11.56 2.30
C LEU A 89 11.65 -11.05 3.49
N SER A 90 12.85 -11.61 3.68
CA SER A 90 13.79 -11.19 4.73
C SER A 90 14.24 -9.74 4.64
N ASN A 91 14.00 -9.07 3.50
CA ASN A 91 14.30 -7.65 3.36
C ASN A 91 13.14 -6.74 3.86
N ILE A 92 11.96 -7.30 4.14
CA ILE A 92 10.83 -6.57 4.73
C ILE A 92 11.09 -6.42 6.24
N ALA A 93 11.41 -5.19 6.65
CA ALA A 93 11.64 -4.84 8.05
C ALA A 93 10.33 -4.69 8.82
N ARG A 94 9.31 -4.09 8.19
CA ARG A 94 7.98 -3.87 8.76
C ARG A 94 6.91 -3.87 7.68
N SER A 95 5.67 -4.14 8.06
CA SER A 95 4.51 -4.01 7.16
C SER A 95 3.34 -3.41 7.91
N ALA A 96 2.66 -2.43 7.30
CA ALA A 96 1.46 -1.82 7.87
C ALA A 96 0.21 -2.63 7.49
N PRO A 97 -0.61 -3.07 8.45
CA PRO A 97 -1.98 -3.51 8.19
C PRO A 97 -2.81 -2.36 7.60
N VAL A 98 -3.54 -2.64 6.53
CA VAL A 98 -4.38 -1.66 5.82
C VAL A 98 -5.68 -2.32 5.38
N TRP A 99 -6.81 -1.76 5.82
CA TRP A 99 -8.13 -2.08 5.30
C TRP A 99 -8.48 -1.09 4.21
N ASP A 100 -8.70 -1.60 3.00
CA ASP A 100 -9.01 -0.79 1.83
C ASP A 100 -10.52 -0.73 1.60
N ILE A 101 -11.09 0.46 1.64
CA ILE A 101 -12.53 0.70 1.48
C ILE A 101 -12.72 1.62 0.27
N ASP A 102 -12.83 1.00 -0.90
CA ASP A 102 -13.04 1.69 -2.17
C ASP A 102 -14.50 2.11 -2.35
N SER A 103 -14.70 3.29 -2.92
CA SER A 103 -16.03 3.84 -3.21
C SER A 103 -15.99 4.94 -4.29
N THR A 104 -17.00 5.79 -4.31
CA THR A 104 -17.05 7.03 -5.08
C THR A 104 -17.23 8.22 -4.14
N PRO A 105 -16.83 9.44 -4.54
CA PRO A 105 -17.06 10.64 -3.72
C PRO A 105 -18.53 10.85 -3.35
N SER A 106 -19.47 10.44 -4.20
CA SER A 106 -20.92 10.50 -3.91
C SER A 106 -21.36 9.61 -2.75
N LEU A 107 -20.59 8.58 -2.41
CA LEU A 107 -20.88 7.60 -1.36
C LEU A 107 -19.88 7.70 -0.19
N TYR A 108 -19.21 8.85 -0.03
CA TYR A 108 -18.18 9.00 1.01
C TYR A 108 -18.70 8.79 2.43
N LYS A 109 -19.96 9.16 2.72
CA LYS A 109 -20.58 8.91 4.04
C LYS A 109 -20.71 7.42 4.37
N ALA A 110 -21.19 6.62 3.41
CA ALA A 110 -21.22 5.16 3.55
C ALA A 110 -19.81 4.56 3.74
N THR A 111 -18.83 5.15 3.05
CA THR A 111 -17.41 4.75 3.14
C THR A 111 -16.82 5.05 4.52
N LEU A 112 -17.16 6.21 5.10
CA LEU A 112 -16.76 6.61 6.44
C LEU A 112 -17.44 5.75 7.52
N GLU A 113 -18.71 5.38 7.36
CA GLU A 113 -19.37 4.44 8.27
C GLU A 113 -18.77 3.03 8.21
N ALA A 114 -18.35 2.57 7.02
CA ALA A 114 -17.59 1.34 6.89
C ALA A 114 -16.22 1.43 7.59
N ALA A 115 -15.54 2.57 7.46
CA ALA A 115 -14.28 2.81 8.17
C ALA A 115 -14.49 2.85 9.70
N ARG A 116 -15.56 3.48 10.18
CA ARG A 116 -15.98 3.45 11.59
C ARG A 116 -16.18 2.02 12.08
N ALA A 117 -16.82 1.16 11.29
CA ALA A 117 -17.01 -0.24 11.67
C ALA A 117 -15.68 -0.99 11.90
N VAL A 118 -14.66 -0.72 11.07
CA VAL A 118 -13.31 -1.27 11.25
C VAL A 118 -12.64 -0.69 12.50
N VAL A 119 -12.72 0.62 12.70
CA VAL A 119 -12.18 1.31 13.88
C VAL A 119 -12.78 0.76 15.16
N ASP A 120 -14.10 0.67 15.26
CA ASP A 120 -14.80 0.18 16.45
C ASP A 120 -14.36 -1.26 16.80
N GLU A 121 -14.14 -2.11 15.78
CA GLU A 121 -13.67 -3.47 16.01
C GLU A 121 -12.20 -3.51 16.46
N LEU A 122 -11.34 -2.63 15.94
CA LEU A 122 -9.96 -2.50 16.44
C LEU A 122 -9.92 -2.04 17.90
N GLU A 123 -10.78 -1.09 18.27
CA GLU A 123 -10.89 -0.61 19.65
C GLU A 123 -11.35 -1.71 20.61
N ARG A 124 -12.36 -2.52 20.21
CA ARG A 124 -12.77 -3.71 20.97
C ARG A 124 -11.66 -4.75 21.13
N LEU A 125 -10.76 -4.82 20.16
CA LEU A 125 -9.58 -5.69 20.19
C LEU A 125 -8.39 -5.06 20.92
N GLY A 126 -8.56 -3.88 21.53
CA GLY A 126 -7.58 -3.20 22.37
C GLY A 126 -6.61 -2.30 21.62
N VAL A 127 -6.87 -1.98 20.34
CA VAL A 127 -5.99 -1.17 19.49
C VAL A 127 -6.64 0.17 19.21
N VAL A 128 -6.15 1.24 19.83
CA VAL A 128 -6.79 2.56 19.80
C VAL A 128 -5.81 3.64 19.33
N LYS A 129 -4.64 3.73 19.95
CA LYS A 129 -3.70 4.85 19.73
C LYS A 129 -3.02 4.76 18.38
N SER A 130 -2.71 3.56 17.92
CA SER A 130 -1.91 3.35 16.69
C SER A 130 -2.73 3.36 15.39
N VAL A 131 -4.03 3.66 15.45
CA VAL A 131 -4.93 3.69 14.28
C VAL A 131 -4.99 5.09 13.68
N PHE A 132 -4.94 5.17 12.36
CA PHE A 132 -5.19 6.40 11.60
C PHE A 132 -5.85 6.09 10.27
N LEU A 133 -6.48 7.08 9.65
CA LEU A 133 -7.20 6.92 8.39
C LEU A 133 -6.57 7.76 7.29
N LYS A 134 -6.74 7.31 6.05
CA LYS A 134 -6.40 8.08 4.85
C LYS A 134 -7.59 8.19 3.92
N TRP A 135 -7.95 9.40 3.52
CA TRP A 135 -8.84 9.60 2.39
C TRP A 135 -7.99 9.70 1.12
N SER A 136 -8.06 8.69 0.25
CA SER A 136 -7.21 8.61 -0.95
C SER A 136 -7.77 9.37 -2.15
N GLY A 137 -8.97 9.94 -2.01
CA GLY A 137 -9.72 10.64 -3.06
C GLY A 137 -10.98 9.91 -3.51
N ARG A 138 -10.96 8.57 -3.49
CA ARG A 138 -12.12 7.71 -3.85
C ARG A 138 -12.43 6.64 -2.81
N GLY A 139 -11.74 6.65 -1.68
CA GLY A 139 -11.91 5.64 -0.66
C GLY A 139 -11.21 6.06 0.62
N VAL A 140 -11.51 5.29 1.66
CA VAL A 140 -10.83 5.40 2.96
C VAL A 140 -9.95 4.18 3.13
N HIS A 141 -8.72 4.41 3.56
CA HIS A 141 -7.86 3.34 4.06
C HIS A 141 -7.74 3.48 5.57
N VAL A 142 -8.11 2.45 6.32
CA VAL A 142 -7.81 2.38 7.76
C VAL A 142 -6.43 1.76 7.89
N HIS A 143 -5.53 2.44 8.58
CA HIS A 143 -4.15 2.01 8.76
C HIS A 143 -3.88 1.75 10.24
N LEU A 144 -3.16 0.65 10.51
CA LEU A 144 -2.48 0.44 11.78
C LEU A 144 -1.00 0.79 11.62
N ASN A 145 -0.47 1.63 12.50
CA ASN A 145 0.93 2.02 12.45
C ASN A 145 1.83 0.78 12.67
N PRO A 146 2.78 0.46 11.77
CA PRO A 146 3.63 -0.73 11.89
C PRO A 146 4.58 -0.68 13.10
N LEU A 147 4.71 0.48 13.76
CA LEU A 147 5.45 0.65 15.02
C LEU A 147 4.66 0.19 16.25
N ALA A 148 3.38 -0.17 16.09
CA ALA A 148 2.57 -0.74 17.14
C ALA A 148 2.96 -2.18 17.52
N PHE A 149 3.78 -2.83 16.69
CA PHE A 149 4.26 -4.19 16.93
C PHE A 149 5.61 -4.18 17.64
N SER A 150 5.72 -4.94 18.72
CA SER A 150 6.97 -5.03 19.46
C SER A 150 8.06 -5.76 18.67
N ARG A 151 9.32 -5.45 18.99
CA ARG A 151 10.45 -6.23 18.48
C ARG A 151 10.39 -7.71 18.85
N GLU A 152 9.76 -8.06 19.98
CA GLU A 152 9.61 -9.46 20.39
C GLU A 152 8.68 -10.22 19.45
N LEU A 153 7.54 -9.62 19.10
CA LEU A 153 6.60 -10.20 18.14
C LEU A 153 7.23 -10.35 16.75
N LEU A 154 7.91 -9.31 16.26
CA LEU A 154 8.51 -9.29 14.92
C LEU A 154 9.63 -10.33 14.73
N ARG A 155 10.19 -10.87 15.82
CA ARG A 155 11.13 -12.01 15.77
C ARG A 155 10.43 -13.36 15.62
N LYS A 156 9.15 -13.45 15.95
CA LYS A 156 8.35 -14.68 15.97
C LYS A 156 7.45 -14.82 14.74
N ILE A 157 6.89 -13.71 14.27
CA ILE A 157 5.97 -13.69 13.12
C ILE A 157 6.46 -12.65 12.12
N HIS A 158 6.51 -13.04 10.84
CA HIS A 158 6.97 -12.17 9.77
C HIS A 158 6.05 -10.94 9.61
N PRO A 159 6.57 -9.73 9.36
CA PRO A 159 5.75 -8.51 9.32
C PRO A 159 4.61 -8.57 8.29
N ALA A 160 4.84 -9.16 7.12
CA ALA A 160 3.80 -9.30 6.10
C ALA A 160 2.69 -10.29 6.50
N ASP A 161 3.03 -11.31 7.31
CA ASP A 161 2.03 -12.24 7.85
C ASP A 161 1.18 -11.58 8.93
N ILE A 162 1.79 -10.77 9.79
CA ILE A 162 1.07 -9.95 10.77
C ILE A 162 0.09 -9.02 10.05
N ALA A 163 0.57 -8.29 9.03
CA ALA A 163 -0.29 -7.38 8.28
C ALA A 163 -1.46 -8.10 7.60
N TYR A 164 -1.20 -9.23 6.93
CA TYR A 164 -2.24 -9.99 6.24
C TYR A 164 -3.27 -10.56 7.22
N SER A 165 -2.80 -11.24 8.27
CA SER A 165 -3.66 -11.93 9.23
C SER A 165 -4.57 -10.98 9.99
N ILE A 166 -4.05 -9.84 10.48
CA ILE A 166 -4.84 -8.82 11.18
C ILE A 166 -5.93 -8.26 10.26
N VAL A 167 -5.56 -7.91 9.02
CA VAL A 167 -6.52 -7.31 8.07
C VAL A 167 -7.65 -8.30 7.78
N GLU A 168 -7.33 -9.55 7.50
CA GLU A 168 -8.32 -10.59 7.25
C GLU A 168 -9.21 -10.86 8.47
N TYR A 169 -8.59 -10.97 9.65
CA TYR A 169 -9.29 -11.26 10.91
C TYR A 169 -10.34 -10.20 11.23
N VAL A 170 -9.99 -8.92 11.13
CA VAL A 170 -10.93 -7.81 11.37
C VAL A 170 -11.94 -7.69 10.24
N LYS A 171 -11.53 -7.89 8.98
CA LYS A 171 -12.44 -7.86 7.82
C LYS A 171 -13.60 -8.84 8.00
N LEU A 172 -13.31 -10.09 8.37
CA LEU A 172 -14.32 -11.12 8.60
C LEU A 172 -15.27 -10.77 9.76
N ARG A 173 -14.77 -10.08 10.80
CA ARG A 173 -15.56 -9.68 11.97
C ARG A 173 -16.54 -8.54 11.68
N VAL A 174 -16.21 -7.66 10.72
CA VAL A 174 -17.06 -6.52 10.37
C VAL A 174 -17.99 -6.81 9.19
N GLU A 175 -17.83 -7.94 8.49
CA GLU A 175 -18.49 -8.24 7.22
C GLU A 175 -20.03 -8.09 7.28
N SER A 176 -20.67 -8.60 8.35
CA SER A 176 -22.13 -8.46 8.53
C SER A 176 -22.58 -7.00 8.61
N ARG A 177 -21.87 -6.19 9.39
CA ARG A 177 -22.13 -4.75 9.53
C ARG A 177 -21.90 -4.02 8.21
N ILE A 178 -20.86 -4.38 7.45
CA ILE A 178 -20.60 -3.79 6.12
C ILE A 178 -21.74 -4.13 5.14
N HIS A 179 -22.25 -5.36 5.18
CA HIS A 179 -23.40 -5.77 4.35
C HIS A 179 -24.67 -4.98 4.67
N GLU A 180 -24.94 -4.75 5.96
CA GLU A 180 -26.06 -3.90 6.39
C GLU A 180 -25.90 -2.45 5.90
N LEU A 181 -24.70 -1.88 6.01
CA LEU A 181 -24.39 -0.55 5.49
C LEU A 181 -24.57 -0.47 3.98
N SER A 182 -24.07 -1.47 3.24
CA SER A 182 -24.24 -1.57 1.78
C SER A 182 -25.72 -1.51 1.38
N LYS A 183 -26.60 -2.22 2.09
CA LYS A 183 -28.05 -2.18 1.85
C LYS A 183 -28.66 -0.81 2.20
N ARG A 184 -28.35 -0.28 3.39
CA ARG A 184 -28.90 0.99 3.88
C ARG A 184 -28.59 2.16 2.94
N TYR A 185 -27.38 2.18 2.40
CA TYR A 185 -26.90 3.26 1.51
C TYR A 185 -27.08 2.96 0.03
N GLU A 186 -27.70 1.83 -0.33
CA GLU A 186 -27.76 1.30 -1.70
C GLU A 186 -26.38 1.20 -2.39
N ALA A 187 -25.32 1.08 -1.59
CA ALA A 187 -23.93 1.06 -2.01
C ALA A 187 -23.50 -0.38 -2.32
N ARG A 188 -24.02 -0.97 -3.40
CA ARG A 188 -23.83 -2.39 -3.76
C ARG A 188 -22.37 -2.85 -3.89
N GLY A 189 -21.44 -1.92 -4.07
CA GLY A 189 -20.00 -2.18 -4.17
C GLY A 189 -19.21 -1.94 -2.87
N LEU A 190 -19.84 -1.47 -1.80
CA LEU A 190 -19.18 -1.15 -0.54
C LEU A 190 -18.67 -2.43 0.11
N ARG A 191 -17.36 -2.50 0.31
CA ARG A 191 -16.69 -3.63 0.93
C ARG A 191 -15.41 -3.16 1.60
N VAL A 192 -14.99 -3.92 2.60
CA VAL A 192 -13.66 -3.80 3.22
C VAL A 192 -12.80 -4.89 2.60
N GLU A 193 -11.72 -4.53 1.94
CA GLU A 193 -10.85 -5.49 1.25
C GLU A 193 -9.52 -5.68 1.98
N ASN A 194 -9.05 -6.94 1.95
CA ASN A 194 -7.68 -7.28 2.28
C ASN A 194 -6.84 -7.26 1.00
N LYS A 195 -6.13 -6.16 0.76
CA LYS A 195 -5.23 -6.01 -0.40
C LYS A 195 -3.75 -6.18 -0.06
N ILE A 196 -3.44 -6.74 1.11
CA ILE A 196 -2.08 -7.00 1.55
C ILE A 196 -1.41 -7.94 0.55
N ASP A 197 -0.33 -7.45 -0.06
CA ASP A 197 0.49 -8.16 -1.04
C ASP A 197 1.92 -7.60 -0.98
N LEU A 198 2.90 -8.39 -1.43
CA LEU A 198 4.33 -8.02 -1.41
C LEU A 198 4.63 -6.75 -2.21
N GLN A 199 3.83 -6.47 -3.23
CA GLN A 199 4.06 -5.37 -4.15
C GLN A 199 2.98 -4.28 -4.05
N ARG A 200 1.95 -4.45 -3.20
CA ARG A 200 0.87 -3.47 -3.06
C ARG A 200 1.40 -2.11 -2.66
N VAL A 201 0.92 -1.07 -3.34
CA VAL A 201 1.18 0.32 -2.99
C VAL A 201 -0.12 1.04 -2.65
N PHE A 202 -0.02 2.03 -1.78
CA PHE A 202 -1.10 2.97 -1.46
C PHE A 202 -0.62 4.40 -1.66
N THR A 203 -1.54 5.32 -1.94
CA THR A 203 -1.24 6.73 -2.16
C THR A 203 -0.54 7.32 -0.94
N ALA A 204 0.59 7.98 -1.16
CA ALA A 204 1.32 8.65 -0.10
C ALA A 204 0.46 9.80 0.48
N PRO A 205 0.50 10.07 1.79
CA PRO A 205 -0.13 11.25 2.37
C PRO A 205 0.34 12.52 1.68
N LEU A 206 -0.59 13.44 1.47
CA LEU A 206 -0.52 14.65 0.66
C LEU A 206 -0.17 14.43 -0.81
N SER A 207 -0.12 13.20 -1.33
CA SER A 207 0.00 13.03 -2.78
C SER A 207 -1.31 13.36 -3.50
N LEU A 208 -1.21 14.04 -4.64
CA LEU A 208 -2.35 14.31 -5.51
C LEU A 208 -2.91 13.00 -6.09
N HIS A 209 -4.23 12.91 -6.15
CA HIS A 209 -4.92 11.82 -6.81
C HIS A 209 -4.70 11.88 -8.33
N ARG A 210 -4.57 10.71 -8.99
CA ARG A 210 -4.16 10.59 -10.40
C ARG A 210 -5.09 11.22 -11.43
N LEU A 211 -6.34 11.51 -11.06
CA LEU A 211 -7.37 12.07 -11.94
C LEU A 211 -8.09 13.26 -11.29
N LEU A 212 -8.69 13.02 -10.12
CA LEU A 212 -9.35 14.05 -9.31
C LEU A 212 -8.40 15.17 -8.84
N ASP A 213 -8.95 16.36 -8.57
CA ASP A 213 -8.25 17.47 -7.91
C ASP A 213 -8.33 17.36 -6.39
N PHE A 214 -7.95 16.19 -5.87
CA PHE A 214 -7.82 15.89 -4.45
C PHE A 214 -6.38 15.52 -4.11
N CYS A 215 -5.98 15.76 -2.86
CA CYS A 215 -4.80 15.20 -2.26
C CYS A 215 -5.20 14.16 -1.20
N CYS A 216 -4.33 13.17 -1.00
CA CYS A 216 -4.54 12.13 0.00
C CYS A 216 -4.33 12.74 1.40
N ILE A 217 -5.34 12.76 2.27
CA ILE A 217 -5.19 13.32 3.61
C ILE A 217 -5.21 12.24 4.67
N CYS A 218 -4.53 12.48 5.79
CA CYS A 218 -4.61 11.65 6.98
C CYS A 218 -5.51 12.34 8.01
N PHE A 219 -6.27 11.55 8.76
CA PHE A 219 -7.13 12.02 9.84
C PHE A 219 -7.27 10.93 10.90
N THR A 220 -7.78 11.28 12.08
CA THR A 220 -7.91 10.35 13.21
C THR A 220 -9.29 9.70 13.25
N PRO A 221 -9.44 8.57 13.98
CA PRO A 221 -10.76 8.01 14.30
C PRO A 221 -11.78 9.02 14.83
N ASP A 222 -11.31 9.99 15.62
CA ASP A 222 -12.13 11.04 16.24
C ASP A 222 -12.67 12.04 15.20
N ASP A 223 -11.99 12.19 14.06
CA ASP A 223 -12.35 13.13 13.01
C ASP A 223 -13.42 12.59 12.05
N ILE A 224 -13.70 11.27 12.03
CA ILE A 224 -14.60 10.62 11.04
C ILE A 224 -15.95 11.33 10.94
N ASP A 225 -16.57 11.66 12.08
CA ASP A 225 -17.94 12.23 12.10
C ASP A 225 -17.97 13.70 11.65
N SER A 226 -16.81 14.37 11.63
CA SER A 226 -16.64 15.76 11.16
C SER A 226 -16.03 15.88 9.77
N PHE A 227 -15.71 14.74 9.14
CA PHE A 227 -15.00 14.71 7.87
C PHE A 227 -15.86 15.28 6.74
N GLU A 228 -15.26 16.16 5.95
CA GLU A 228 -15.86 16.66 4.71
C GLU A 228 -14.89 16.51 3.54
N LEU A 229 -15.42 16.25 2.33
CA LEU A 229 -14.60 16.08 1.12
C LEU A 229 -13.70 17.28 0.82
N SER A 230 -14.12 18.49 1.24
CA SER A 230 -13.33 19.72 1.11
C SER A 230 -11.97 19.64 1.80
N TRP A 231 -11.81 18.80 2.83
CA TRP A 231 -10.54 18.59 3.52
C TRP A 231 -9.47 18.03 2.58
N ALA A 232 -9.87 17.37 1.49
CA ALA A 232 -8.94 16.81 0.51
C ALA A 232 -8.55 17.79 -0.61
N LEU A 233 -9.05 19.03 -0.61
CA LEU A 233 -8.72 20.02 -1.65
C LEU A 233 -7.25 20.45 -1.55
N PRO A 234 -6.43 20.32 -2.61
CA PRO A 234 -4.99 20.57 -2.55
C PRO A 234 -4.56 21.99 -2.13
N LYS A 235 -5.44 22.98 -2.22
CA LYS A 235 -5.14 24.36 -1.80
C LYS A 235 -5.28 24.56 -0.28
N GLU A 236 -6.20 23.84 0.35
CA GLU A 236 -6.72 24.15 1.69
C GLU A 236 -6.96 22.86 2.49
N TYR A 237 -6.11 21.86 2.30
CA TYR A 237 -6.33 20.54 2.88
C TYR A 237 -6.31 20.58 4.41
N ARG A 238 -7.07 19.68 5.04
CA ARG A 238 -6.97 19.37 6.47
C ARG A 238 -6.33 17.99 6.63
N HIS A 239 -5.11 17.98 7.16
CA HIS A 239 -4.28 16.77 7.27
C HIS A 239 -3.67 16.68 8.66
N ASP A 240 -3.85 15.53 9.32
CA ASP A 240 -3.22 15.24 10.60
C ASP A 240 -1.85 14.60 10.38
N ARG A 241 -0.77 15.28 10.81
CA ARG A 241 0.62 14.79 10.72
C ARG A 241 1.00 13.81 11.84
N ARG A 242 0.16 13.65 12.86
CA ARG A 242 0.44 12.81 14.04
C ARG A 242 0.41 11.33 13.73
N TRP A 243 -0.06 10.88 12.56
CA TRP A 243 0.02 9.48 12.14
C TRP A 243 1.44 8.91 12.26
N LYS A 244 2.48 9.75 12.13
CA LYS A 244 3.90 9.40 12.28
C LYS A 244 4.30 9.04 13.71
N THR A 245 3.68 9.68 14.70
CA THR A 245 4.12 9.66 16.11
C THR A 245 3.07 9.08 17.06
N ARG A 246 1.80 9.01 16.64
CA ARG A 246 0.69 8.45 17.42
C ARG A 246 0.69 6.92 17.26
N TYR A 247 1.49 6.26 18.09
CA TYR A 247 1.50 4.80 18.24
C TYR A 247 2.00 4.40 19.62
N VAL A 248 1.72 3.16 20.01
CA VAL A 248 2.28 2.53 21.23
C VAL A 248 2.87 1.19 20.84
N GLU A 249 4.19 1.02 21.03
CA GLU A 249 4.85 -0.26 20.79
C GLU A 249 4.23 -1.35 21.66
N GLY A 250 3.86 -2.48 21.05
CA GLY A 250 3.22 -3.62 21.71
C GLY A 250 1.70 -3.53 21.82
N GLU A 251 1.06 -2.40 21.50
CA GLU A 251 -0.41 -2.25 21.55
C GLU A 251 -1.12 -3.30 20.70
N ALA A 252 -0.56 -3.62 19.53
CA ALA A 252 -1.19 -4.52 18.57
C ALA A 252 -0.73 -5.98 18.71
N ASP A 253 0.11 -6.32 19.70
CA ASP A 253 0.76 -7.63 19.76
C ASP A 253 -0.23 -8.77 20.04
N HIS A 254 -1.17 -8.56 20.95
CA HIS A 254 -2.19 -9.57 21.27
C HIS A 254 -3.09 -9.83 20.07
N LEU A 255 -3.54 -8.76 19.39
CA LEU A 255 -4.31 -8.87 18.15
C LEU A 255 -3.52 -9.62 17.07
N ALA A 256 -2.24 -9.30 16.88
CA ALA A 256 -1.39 -9.95 15.89
C ALA A 256 -1.27 -11.46 16.12
N LYS A 257 -0.99 -11.89 17.36
CA LYS A 257 -0.87 -13.31 17.71
C LYS A 257 -2.17 -14.05 17.44
N ARG A 258 -3.29 -13.51 17.96
CA ARG A 258 -4.61 -14.12 17.78
C ARG A 258 -5.04 -14.18 16.32
N ALA A 259 -4.81 -13.12 15.56
CA ALA A 259 -5.14 -13.08 14.14
C ALA A 259 -4.32 -14.11 13.35
N TYR A 260 -3.02 -14.22 13.64
CA TYR A 260 -2.15 -15.20 13.00
C TYR A 260 -2.52 -16.65 13.35
N GLU A 261 -2.91 -16.92 14.60
CA GLU A 261 -3.39 -18.25 15.02
C GLU A 261 -4.67 -18.67 14.30
N VAL A 262 -5.60 -17.73 14.05
CA VAL A 262 -6.89 -18.00 13.42
C VAL A 262 -6.82 -18.02 11.90
N VAL A 263 -6.11 -17.06 11.31
CA VAL A 263 -6.06 -16.86 9.85
C VAL A 263 -4.86 -17.56 9.20
N GLY A 264 -3.73 -17.62 9.91
CA GLY A 264 -2.44 -18.00 9.35
C GLY A 264 -1.70 -16.84 8.66
N GLY A 265 -0.61 -17.18 7.99
CA GLY A 265 0.23 -16.22 7.26
C GLY A 265 -0.32 -15.82 5.90
N MET A 266 0.35 -14.85 5.26
CA MET A 266 0.00 -14.42 3.92
C MET A 266 0.20 -15.56 2.92
N PRO A 267 -0.70 -15.76 1.94
CA PRO A 267 -0.51 -16.75 0.89
C PRO A 267 0.58 -16.29 -0.09
N TYR A 268 1.83 -16.57 0.24
CA TYR A 268 2.96 -16.27 -0.63
C TYR A 268 2.84 -17.04 -1.96
N PRO A 269 3.08 -16.40 -3.11
CA PRO A 269 3.21 -17.12 -4.37
C PRO A 269 4.29 -18.19 -4.20
N LYS A 270 3.95 -19.46 -4.45
CA LYS A 270 4.95 -20.54 -4.45
C LYS A 270 6.10 -20.10 -5.34
N ALA A 271 7.31 -20.06 -4.79
CA ALA A 271 8.51 -19.72 -5.55
C ALA A 271 8.48 -20.57 -6.82
N ARG A 272 8.43 -19.92 -7.99
CA ARG A 272 8.58 -20.63 -9.26
C ARG A 272 9.92 -21.33 -9.17
N ARG A 273 9.93 -22.65 -8.95
CA ARG A 273 11.15 -23.45 -9.03
C ARG A 273 11.76 -23.12 -10.38
N ARG A 274 12.91 -22.43 -10.36
CA ARG A 274 13.70 -22.21 -11.56
C ARG A 274 14.02 -23.61 -12.05
N ARG A 275 13.42 -24.02 -13.17
CA ARG A 275 13.72 -25.35 -13.73
C ARG A 275 15.23 -25.34 -14.00
N LYS A 276 15.94 -26.32 -13.41
CA LYS A 276 17.39 -26.50 -13.67
C LYS A 276 17.64 -26.88 -15.13
N THR A 277 16.61 -27.34 -15.81
CA THR A 277 16.61 -27.75 -17.21
C THR A 277 15.63 -26.91 -18.03
N PRO A 278 15.87 -26.73 -19.34
CA PRO A 278 14.88 -26.24 -20.28
C PRO A 278 13.58 -27.07 -20.22
N LYS A 279 12.49 -26.57 -20.82
CA LYS A 279 11.26 -27.37 -20.93
C LYS A 279 11.55 -28.68 -21.65
N LEU A 280 10.90 -29.78 -21.23
CA LEU A 280 11.07 -31.10 -21.84
C LEU A 280 10.90 -31.03 -23.36
N ASP A 281 9.92 -30.27 -23.85
CA ASP A 281 9.66 -30.08 -25.28
C ASP A 281 10.84 -29.44 -26.02
N GLU A 282 11.56 -28.50 -25.38
CA GLU A 282 12.78 -27.91 -25.95
C GLU A 282 13.94 -28.89 -25.95
N MET A 283 14.04 -29.72 -24.90
CA MET A 283 15.04 -30.80 -24.84
C MET A 283 14.77 -31.88 -25.89
N ILE A 284 13.51 -32.26 -26.08
CA ILE A 284 13.06 -33.20 -27.12
C ILE A 284 13.33 -32.60 -28.50
N LYS A 285 12.93 -31.36 -28.77
CA LYS A 285 13.22 -30.68 -30.04
C LYS A 285 14.71 -30.54 -30.32
N ARG A 286 15.53 -30.34 -29.28
CA ARG A 286 16.98 -30.28 -29.42
C ARG A 286 17.57 -31.66 -29.72
N ALA A 287 17.18 -32.68 -28.96
CA ALA A 287 17.62 -34.06 -29.19
C ALA A 287 17.18 -34.56 -30.58
N LEU A 288 15.94 -34.27 -31.00
CA LEU A 288 15.46 -34.59 -32.34
C LEU A 288 16.28 -33.85 -33.41
N ARG A 289 16.57 -32.56 -33.25
CA ARG A 289 17.43 -31.81 -34.19
C ARG A 289 18.85 -32.37 -34.28
N GLU A 290 19.41 -32.81 -33.16
CA GLU A 290 20.74 -33.43 -33.08
C GLU A 290 20.74 -34.85 -33.69
N LEU A 291 19.63 -35.61 -33.56
CA LEU A 291 19.46 -36.95 -34.12
C LEU A 291 19.10 -36.96 -35.61
N THR A 292 18.34 -35.97 -36.10
CA THR A 292 17.86 -35.93 -37.49
C THR A 292 18.75 -35.11 -38.42
N GLY A 293 19.94 -34.68 -37.98
CA GLY A 293 20.94 -34.04 -38.84
C GLY A 293 20.37 -32.97 -39.75
N SER A 294 19.97 -31.82 -39.20
CA SER A 294 19.68 -30.60 -39.98
C SER A 294 18.78 -30.80 -41.21
N GLN A 295 17.56 -31.33 -41.07
CA GLN A 295 16.43 -31.00 -41.96
C GLN A 295 15.11 -31.58 -41.42
N LEU A 296 14.25 -30.70 -40.89
CA LEU A 296 12.80 -30.93 -40.90
C LEU A 296 12.17 -29.64 -41.44
N PRO A 297 11.54 -29.66 -42.64
CA PRO A 297 10.75 -28.55 -43.12
C PRO A 297 9.33 -28.63 -42.53
N PHE A 298 8.87 -27.47 -42.04
CA PHE A 298 7.53 -27.09 -41.56
C PHE A 298 7.02 -27.71 -40.24
#